data_AF-A0A7L2DQV7-F1
#
_entry.id   AF-A0A7L2DQV7-F1
#
_cell.length_a   1.000
_cell.length_b   1.000
_cell.length_c   1.000
_cell.angle_alpha   90.00
_cell.angle_beta   90.00
_cell.angle_gamma   90.00
#
_symmetry.space_group_name_H-M   'P 1'
#
loop_
_entity.id
_entity.type
_entity.pdbx_description
1 polymer ?
#
loop_
_entity_poly.entity_id
_entity_poly.type
_entity_poly.pdbx_seq_one_letter_code
_entity_poly.pdbx_strand_id
1 'polypeptide(L)'
;TDYVEECAKSSPVDYFWYRETLNISTSIEDSGSIQWWLLLCLTCAWGVLYVCTIRGIETTGKAVYVTSTLPYVVLTIFLIRGLTLKGSTNGIVYLFTPNVS
;
A
#
# COMPACT_ATOMS: atom_id res chain seq x y z
N THR A 1 -23.18 18.85 12.23
CA THR A 1 -22.26 18.83 11.08
C THR A 1 -22.62 17.61 10.29
N ASP A 2 -23.18 17.79 9.10
CA ASP A 2 -23.60 16.64 8.28
C ASP A 2 -22.40 15.92 7.70
N TYR A 3 -22.45 14.59 7.68
CA TYR A 3 -21.44 13.76 7.04
C TYR A 3 -21.62 13.79 5.51
N VAL A 4 -20.52 13.68 4.76
CA VAL A 4 -20.58 13.56 3.30
C VAL A 4 -21.32 12.27 2.95
N GLU A 5 -22.38 12.37 2.13
CA GLU A 5 -23.28 11.24 1.83
C GLU A 5 -22.54 10.04 1.22
N GLU A 6 -21.57 10.28 0.33
CA GLU A 6 -20.72 9.23 -0.25
C GLU A 6 -19.90 8.51 0.82
N CYS A 7 -19.29 9.26 1.75
CA CYS A 7 -18.52 8.71 2.87
C CYS A 7 -19.40 7.99 3.90
N ALA A 8 -20.68 8.34 4.02
CA ALA A 8 -21.63 7.65 4.89
C ALA A 8 -22.14 6.34 4.27
N LYS A 9 -22.24 6.29 2.93
CA LYS A 9 -22.58 5.08 2.17
C LYS A 9 -21.40 4.11 2.03
N SER A 10 -20.17 4.62 1.90
CA SER A 10 -18.94 3.82 1.84
C SER A 10 -18.24 3.74 3.21
N SER A 11 -17.10 3.03 3.29
CA SER A 11 -16.23 3.20 4.46
C SER A 11 -15.42 4.51 4.33
N PRO A 12 -15.00 5.13 5.45
CA PRO A 12 -14.12 6.30 5.42
C PRO A 12 -12.78 6.01 4.73
N VAL A 13 -12.32 4.75 4.78
CA VAL A 13 -11.07 4.31 4.12
C VAL A 13 -11.25 4.28 2.61
N ASP A 14 -12.39 3.76 2.13
CA ASP A 14 -12.72 3.77 0.70
C ASP A 14 -12.85 5.20 0.18
N TYR A 15 -13.52 6.07 0.93
CA TYR A 15 -13.65 7.47 0.58
C TYR A 15 -12.27 8.17 0.49
N PHE A 16 -11.42 7.97 1.50
CA PHE A 16 -10.06 8.52 1.49
C PHE A 16 -9.22 8.02 0.30
N TRP A 17 -9.34 6.74 -0.04
CA TRP A 17 -8.58 6.16 -1.15
C TRP A 17 -9.07 6.68 -2.51
N TYR A 18 -10.36 6.56 -2.78
CA TYR A 18 -10.93 6.85 -4.09
C TYR A 18 -11.17 8.35 -4.33
N ARG A 19 -11.59 9.09 -3.30
CA ARG A 19 -11.99 10.49 -3.45
C ARG A 19 -10.90 11.48 -3.13
N GLU A 20 -10.17 11.26 -2.04
CA GLU A 20 -9.09 12.18 -1.61
C GLU A 20 -7.75 11.86 -2.29
N THR A 21 -7.32 10.59 -2.26
CA THR A 21 -5.98 10.22 -2.74
C THR A 21 -5.92 10.14 -4.26
N LEU A 22 -6.80 9.34 -4.86
CA LEU A 22 -6.82 9.09 -6.31
C LEU A 22 -7.61 10.15 -7.08
N ASN A 23 -8.70 10.64 -6.50
CA ASN A 23 -9.68 11.51 -7.16
C ASN A 23 -10.16 10.92 -8.51
N ILE A 24 -10.77 9.73 -8.43
CA ILE A 24 -11.15 8.94 -9.62
C ILE A 24 -12.25 9.60 -10.46
N SER A 25 -12.19 9.40 -11.79
CA SER A 25 -13.28 9.69 -12.72
C SER A 25 -14.24 8.49 -12.86
N THR A 26 -15.40 8.73 -13.46
CA THR A 26 -16.44 7.70 -13.65
C THR A 26 -16.14 6.73 -14.78
N SER A 27 -15.36 7.15 -15.79
CA SER A 27 -14.95 6.33 -16.93
C SER A 27 -13.45 6.53 -17.21
N ILE A 28 -12.83 5.50 -17.81
CA ILE A 28 -11.42 5.55 -18.25
C ILE A 28 -11.21 6.47 -19.46
N GLU A 29 -12.28 6.72 -20.23
CA GLU A 29 -12.26 7.66 -21.36
C GLU A 29 -12.12 9.12 -20.87
N ASP A 30 -12.62 9.39 -19.66
CA ASP A 30 -12.52 10.69 -19.01
C ASP A 30 -11.22 10.76 -18.21
N SER A 31 -10.13 11.02 -18.92
CA SER A 31 -8.86 11.39 -18.31
C SER A 31 -8.98 12.82 -17.78
N GLY A 32 -9.18 12.96 -16.47
CA GLY A 32 -9.20 14.24 -15.78
C GLY A 32 -7.84 14.96 -15.79
N SER A 33 -7.65 15.90 -14.88
CA SER A 33 -6.36 16.60 -14.74
C SER A 33 -5.33 15.77 -13.96
N ILE A 34 -4.05 16.10 -14.15
CA ILE A 34 -2.96 15.46 -13.42
C ILE A 34 -2.99 15.91 -11.96
N GLN A 35 -3.08 14.95 -11.04
CA GLN A 35 -3.10 15.23 -9.59
C GLN A 35 -1.67 15.55 -9.10
N TRP A 36 -1.45 16.80 -8.67
CA TRP A 36 -0.11 17.30 -8.33
C TRP A 36 0.54 16.58 -7.13
N TRP A 37 -0.24 16.12 -6.16
CA TRP A 37 0.27 15.33 -5.03
C TRP A 37 0.82 13.96 -5.46
N LEU A 38 0.15 13.29 -6.42
CA LEU A 38 0.64 12.03 -6.99
C LEU A 38 1.90 12.25 -7.81
N LEU A 39 1.99 13.36 -8.57
CA LEU A 39 3.22 13.74 -9.28
C LEU A 39 4.39 13.90 -8.31
N LEU A 40 4.20 14.62 -7.21
CA LEU A 40 5.24 14.82 -6.20
C LEU A 40 5.70 13.48 -5.60
N CYS A 41 4.77 12.59 -5.27
CA CYS A 41 5.08 11.25 -4.79
C CYS A 41 5.90 10.45 -5.81
N LEU A 42 5.51 10.50 -7.08
CA LEU A 42 6.21 9.84 -8.17
C LEU A 42 7.63 10.38 -8.39
N THR A 43 7.81 11.71 -8.39
CA THR A 43 9.12 12.35 -8.49
C THR A 43 10.01 11.98 -7.30
N CYS A 44 9.45 11.93 -6.09
CA CYS A 44 10.18 11.49 -4.90
C CYS A 44 10.64 10.03 -5.03
N ALA A 45 9.75 9.12 -5.47
CA ALA A 45 10.08 7.71 -5.67
C ALA A 45 11.22 7.52 -6.69
N TRP A 46 11.16 8.23 -7.83
CA TRP A 46 12.23 8.22 -8.82
C TRP A 46 13.54 8.81 -8.29
N GLY A 47 13.47 9.87 -7.48
CA GLY A 47 14.63 10.44 -6.81
C GLY A 47 15.33 9.46 -5.87
N VAL A 48 14.55 8.72 -5.06
CA VAL A 48 15.08 7.67 -4.18
C VAL A 48 15.75 6.56 -4.99
N LEU A 49 15.11 6.08 -6.05
CA LEU A 49 15.70 5.06 -6.93
C LEU A 49 17.02 5.52 -7.55
N TYR A 50 17.07 6.77 -8.00
CA TYR A 50 18.30 7.36 -8.54
C TYR A 50 19.40 7.41 -7.48
N VAL A 51 19.12 7.89 -6.27
CA VAL A 51 20.09 7.94 -5.16
C VAL A 51 20.60 6.55 -4.79
N CYS A 52 19.75 5.53 -4.78
CA CYS A 52 20.16 4.16 -4.48
C CYS A 52 21.13 3.60 -5.54
N THR A 53 20.96 3.99 -6.81
CA THR A 53 21.68 3.41 -7.96
C THR A 53 22.84 4.27 -8.48
N ILE A 54 23.01 5.50 -7.98
CA ILE A 54 23.94 6.51 -8.55
C ILE A 54 25.42 6.07 -8.62
N ARG A 55 25.90 5.22 -7.69
CA ARG A 55 27.26 4.65 -7.74
C ARG A 55 27.28 3.15 -8.07
N GLY A 56 26.21 2.67 -8.71
CA GLY A 56 26.09 1.27 -9.13
C GLY A 56 26.07 0.31 -7.94
N ILE A 57 26.84 -0.78 -8.03
CA ILE A 57 26.80 -1.91 -7.10
C ILE A 57 27.34 -1.54 -5.71
N GLU A 58 28.24 -0.57 -5.60
CA GLU A 58 28.81 -0.19 -4.29
C GLU A 58 27.78 0.46 -3.36
N THR A 59 26.92 1.34 -3.89
CA THR A 59 25.81 1.94 -3.12
C THR A 59 24.60 1.03 -3.08
N THR A 60 24.26 0.39 -4.20
CA THR A 60 23.11 -0.51 -4.29
C THR A 60 23.27 -1.69 -3.33
N GLY A 61 24.48 -2.27 -3.22
CA GLY A 61 24.76 -3.37 -2.30
C GLY A 61 24.46 -2.99 -0.84
N LYS A 62 24.93 -1.81 -0.40
CA LYS A 62 24.65 -1.28 0.95
C LYS A 62 23.16 -1.05 1.19
N ALA A 63 22.45 -0.48 0.22
CA ALA A 63 21.01 -0.25 0.31
C ALA A 63 20.21 -1.57 0.35
N VAL A 64 20.61 -2.56 -0.45
CA VAL A 64 19.97 -3.88 -0.53
C VAL A 64 20.05 -4.62 0.81
N TYR A 65 21.14 -4.50 1.57
CA TYR A 65 21.19 -5.12 2.90
C TYR A 65 20.06 -4.60 3.80
N VAL A 66 19.71 -3.32 3.74
CA VAL A 66 18.63 -2.74 4.53
C VAL A 66 17.26 -3.11 3.95
N THR A 67 17.07 -2.93 2.64
CA THR A 67 15.77 -3.18 2.00
C THR A 67 15.40 -4.65 1.90
N SER A 68 16.38 -5.57 1.94
CA SER A 68 16.12 -7.01 2.02
C SER A 68 15.85 -7.48 3.45
N THR A 69 16.54 -6.94 4.45
CA THR A 69 16.37 -7.38 5.85
C THR A 69 15.13 -6.80 6.51
N LEU A 70 14.80 -5.54 6.24
CA LEU A 70 13.67 -4.84 6.85
C LEU A 70 12.32 -5.54 6.61
N PRO A 71 11.96 -5.98 5.38
CA PRO A 71 10.72 -6.72 5.14
C PRO A 71 10.60 -7.97 6.00
N TYR A 72 11.67 -8.75 6.19
CA TYR A 72 11.61 -9.95 7.04
C TYR A 72 11.32 -9.59 8.50
N VAL A 73 11.94 -8.53 9.01
CA VAL A 73 11.70 -8.07 10.39
C VAL A 73 10.25 -7.60 10.55
N VAL A 74 9.76 -6.77 9.62
CA VAL A 74 8.38 -6.26 9.65
C VAL A 74 7.36 -7.39 9.53
N LEU A 75 7.56 -8.32 8.59
CA LEU A 75 6.71 -9.50 8.43
C LEU A 75 6.67 -10.35 9.69
N THR A 76 7.82 -10.56 10.35
CA THR A 76 7.86 -11.32 11.61
C THR A 76 7.06 -10.63 12.71
N ILE A 77 7.20 -9.31 12.86
CA ILE A 77 6.41 -8.53 13.83
C ILE A 77 4.92 -8.58 13.51
N PHE A 78 4.56 -8.41 12.23
CA PHE A 78 3.17 -8.48 11.77
C PHE A 78 2.57 -9.87 11.96
N LEU A 79 3.34 -10.94 11.77
CA LEU A 79 2.90 -12.29 12.04
C LEU A 79 2.57 -12.48 13.52
N ILE A 80 3.48 -12.11 14.43
CA ILE A 80 3.26 -12.23 15.87
C ILE A 80 2.02 -11.42 16.30
N ARG A 81 1.91 -10.16 15.85
CA ARG A 81 0.73 -9.33 16.13
C ARG A 81 -0.53 -9.94 15.56
N GLY A 82 -0.52 -10.34 14.29
CA GLY A 82 -1.67 -10.93 13.59
C GLY A 82 -2.18 -12.20 14.26
N LEU A 83 -1.29 -13.05 14.77
CA LEU A 83 -1.66 -14.25 15.55
C LEU A 83 -2.23 -13.92 16.94
N THR A 84 -1.83 -12.80 17.53
CA THR A 84 -2.31 -12.36 18.85
C THR A 84 -3.72 -11.73 18.78
N LEU A 85 -4.18 -11.30 17.60
CA LEU A 85 -5.51 -10.71 17.43
C LEU A 85 -6.61 -11.77 17.52
N LYS A 86 -7.75 -11.38 18.12
CA LYS A 86 -8.94 -12.23 18.19
C LYS A 86 -9.45 -12.51 16.77
N GLY A 87 -9.75 -13.78 16.47
CA GLY A 87 -10.24 -14.20 15.16
C GLY A 87 -9.16 -14.60 14.15
N SER A 88 -7.87 -14.53 14.51
CA SER A 88 -6.75 -14.93 13.64
C SER A 88 -6.85 -16.38 13.13
N THR A 89 -7.26 -17.30 14.00
CA THR A 89 -7.42 -18.72 13.68
C THR A 89 -8.46 -18.98 12.59
N ASN A 90 -9.52 -18.18 12.50
CA ASN A 90 -10.56 -18.36 11.49
C ASN A 90 -10.05 -18.04 10.09
N GLY A 91 -9.22 -16.99 9.95
CA GLY A 91 -8.57 -16.64 8.68
C GLY A 91 -7.59 -17.71 8.23
N ILE A 92 -6.82 -18.29 9.16
CA ILE A 92 -5.88 -19.38 8.86
C ILE A 92 -6.61 -20.63 8.40
N VAL A 93 -7.67 -21.04 9.11
CA VAL A 93 -8.47 -22.21 8.73
C VAL A 93 -9.11 -21.99 7.36
N TYR A 94 -9.64 -20.80 7.08
CA TYR A 94 -10.18 -20.47 5.76
C TYR A 94 -9.13 -20.60 4.65
N LEU A 95 -7.91 -20.09 4.87
CA LEU A 95 -6.81 -20.17 3.90
C LEU A 95 -6.40 -21.63 3.60
N PHE A 96 -6.40 -22.50 4.61
CA PHE A 96 -5.94 -23.89 4.49
C PHE A 96 -7.07 -24.91 4.27
N THR A 97 -8.32 -24.48 4.11
CA THR A 97 -9.42 -25.39 3.76
C THR A 97 -9.42 -25.61 2.25
N PRO A 98 -9.05 -26.81 1.75
CA PRO A 98 -9.01 -27.06 0.32
C PRO A 98 -10.44 -27.14 -0.23
N ASN A 99 -10.70 -26.43 -1.33
CA ASN A 99 -11.89 -26.65 -2.12
C ASN A 99 -11.62 -27.80 -3.10
N VAL A 100 -12.16 -28.98 -2.80
CA VAL A 100 -11.96 -30.21 -3.59
C VAL A 100 -13.07 -30.43 -4.62
N SER A 101 -13.88 -29.40 -4.89
CA SER A 101 -15.00 -29.48 -5.83
C SER A 101 -14.57 -29.33 -7.28
#